data_AF-A0A941NMF7-F1
#
_entry.id   AF-A0A941NMF7-F1
#
_cell.length_a   1.000
_cell.length_b   1.000
_cell.length_c   1.000
_cell.angle_alpha   90.00
_cell.angle_beta   90.00
_cell.angle_gamma   90.00
#
_symmetry.space_group_name_H-M   'P 1'
#
loop_
_entity.id
_entity.type
_entity.pdbx_description
1 polymer ?
#
loop_
_entity_poly.entity_id
_entity_poly.type
_entity_poly.pdbx_seq_one_letter_code
_entity_poly.pdbx_strand_id
1 'polypeptide(L)'
;IVEPEVLMDGDHTIGRCEQVTTWVLKEVFQQLFYANVALEGIVLKPNMIVPGKKCAKQNSVEEVARATVKVLKDCVPSAVPGIAFLSGGQSDEEATAHLDAINRIGGLPWNVTFSYGRALQAAPQAAWSGKADNVAKGQAAFAHRALMNSQAALGKWSKANEAA
;
A
#
# COMPACT_ATOMS: atom_id res chain seq x y z
N ILE A 1 9.52 1.14 -11.96
CA ILE A 1 8.40 1.43 -11.03
C ILE A 1 7.77 2.73 -11.47
N VAL A 2 6.44 2.78 -11.57
CA VAL A 2 5.67 4.01 -11.84
C VAL A 2 4.90 4.36 -10.57
N GLU A 3 5.17 5.52 -9.97
CA GLU A 3 4.63 5.93 -8.67
C GLU A 3 3.79 7.22 -8.79
N PRO A 4 2.49 7.12 -9.14
CA PRO A 4 1.61 8.27 -9.21
C PRO A 4 0.89 8.49 -7.87
N GLU A 5 1.61 8.90 -6.83
CA GLU A 5 1.05 9.08 -5.49
C GLU A 5 0.02 10.23 -5.46
N VAL A 6 -1.23 9.90 -5.06
CA VAL A 6 -2.21 10.88 -4.59
C VAL A 6 -2.06 11.02 -3.08
N LEU A 7 -1.68 12.23 -2.64
CA LEU A 7 -1.42 12.50 -1.23
C LEU A 7 -2.70 12.37 -0.37
N MET A 8 -2.55 11.73 0.79
CA MET A 8 -3.62 11.60 1.81
C MET A 8 -3.76 12.81 2.74
N ASP A 9 -3.03 13.91 2.47
CA ASP A 9 -3.14 15.11 3.30
C ASP A 9 -4.45 15.85 3.00
N GLY A 10 -5.11 16.35 4.06
CA GLY A 10 -6.39 17.04 3.96
C GLY A 10 -7.53 16.32 4.69
N ASP A 11 -8.74 16.84 4.54
CA ASP A 11 -9.99 16.39 5.19
C ASP A 11 -10.96 15.68 4.23
N HIS A 12 -10.48 15.37 3.03
CA HIS A 12 -11.27 14.75 1.97
C HIS A 12 -11.75 13.34 2.34
N THR A 13 -12.91 12.97 1.82
CA THR A 13 -13.49 11.63 2.04
C THR A 13 -12.80 10.57 1.19
N ILE A 14 -12.99 9.29 1.53
CA ILE A 14 -12.54 8.16 0.69
C ILE A 14 -13.09 8.25 -0.75
N GLY A 15 -14.33 8.71 -0.92
CA GLY A 15 -14.94 8.89 -2.24
C GLY A 15 -14.22 9.94 -3.08
N ARG A 16 -13.67 10.98 -2.45
CA ARG A 16 -12.84 11.96 -3.16
C ARG A 16 -11.49 11.36 -3.55
N CYS A 17 -10.86 10.56 -2.68
CA CYS A 17 -9.64 9.83 -3.00
C CYS A 17 -9.86 8.85 -4.18
N GLU A 18 -10.99 8.12 -4.19
CA GLU A 18 -11.40 7.24 -5.29
C GLU A 18 -11.49 8.00 -6.62
N GLN A 19 -12.21 9.13 -6.64
CA GLN A 19 -12.37 9.96 -7.84
C GLN A 19 -11.02 10.43 -8.41
N VAL A 20 -10.17 11.00 -7.54
CA VAL A 20 -8.87 11.56 -7.94
C VAL A 20 -7.95 10.45 -8.43
N THR A 21 -7.84 9.34 -7.68
CA THR A 21 -6.97 8.22 -8.04
C THR A 21 -7.42 7.56 -9.35
N THR A 22 -8.74 7.42 -9.58
CA THR A 22 -9.28 6.93 -10.85
C THR A 22 -8.85 7.80 -12.02
N TRP A 23 -8.97 9.13 -11.89
CA TRP A 23 -8.57 10.06 -12.93
C TRP A 23 -7.06 9.99 -13.19
N VAL A 24 -6.25 10.01 -12.14
CA VAL A 24 -4.78 9.90 -12.23
C VAL A 24 -4.35 8.60 -12.90
N LEU A 25 -4.89 7.45 -12.50
CA LEU A 25 -4.49 6.16 -13.09
C LEU A 25 -4.88 6.07 -14.57
N LYS A 26 -6.06 6.56 -14.96
CA LYS A 26 -6.46 6.62 -16.38
C LYS A 26 -5.50 7.46 -17.20
N GLU A 27 -5.11 8.63 -16.69
CA GLU A 27 -4.14 9.49 -17.35
C GLU A 27 -2.76 8.81 -17.45
N VAL A 28 -2.28 8.22 -16.35
CA VAL A 28 -0.99 7.50 -16.31
C VAL A 28 -0.96 6.40 -17.37
N PHE A 29 -1.96 5.52 -17.44
CA PHE A 29 -1.96 4.45 -18.43
C PHE A 29 -2.13 4.95 -19.87
N GLN A 30 -2.85 6.05 -20.09
CA GLN A 30 -2.89 6.72 -21.39
C GLN A 30 -1.50 7.25 -21.80
N GLN A 31 -0.78 7.91 -20.88
CA GLN A 31 0.55 8.43 -21.16
C GLN A 31 1.58 7.31 -21.35
N LEU A 32 1.50 6.21 -20.60
CA LEU A 32 2.34 5.03 -20.79
C LEU A 32 2.12 4.41 -22.18
N PHE A 33 0.87 4.37 -22.64
CA PHE A 33 0.54 3.92 -24.00
C PHE A 33 1.17 4.82 -25.06
N TYR A 34 1.01 6.14 -24.97
CA TYR A 34 1.61 7.07 -25.94
C TYR A 34 3.14 7.03 -25.94
N ALA A 35 3.75 6.74 -24.78
CA ALA A 35 5.19 6.56 -24.65
C ALA A 35 5.67 5.16 -25.11
N ASN A 36 4.79 4.30 -25.63
CA ASN A 36 5.09 2.92 -26.03
C ASN A 36 5.77 2.10 -24.92
N VAL A 37 5.36 2.28 -23.66
CA VAL A 37 5.89 1.51 -22.54
C VAL A 37 5.29 0.11 -22.53
N ALA A 38 6.14 -0.92 -22.51
CA ALA A 38 5.72 -2.31 -22.33
C ALA A 38 5.24 -2.53 -20.88
N LEU A 39 3.93 -2.74 -20.70
CA LEU A 39 3.31 -2.85 -19.38
C LEU A 39 3.75 -4.10 -18.61
N GLU A 40 4.14 -5.16 -19.32
CA GLU A 40 4.65 -6.40 -18.76
C GLU A 40 5.98 -6.19 -17.99
N GLY A 41 6.69 -5.10 -18.27
CA GLY A 41 7.95 -4.74 -17.64
C GLY A 41 7.83 -3.72 -16.51
N ILE A 42 6.62 -3.23 -16.18
CA ILE A 42 6.44 -2.23 -15.13
C ILE A 42 6.03 -2.85 -13.80
N VAL A 43 6.22 -2.08 -12.73
CA VAL A 43 5.54 -2.29 -11.45
C VAL A 43 4.86 -0.97 -11.12
N LEU A 44 3.56 -1.03 -10.84
CA LEU A 44 2.81 0.14 -10.40
C LEU A 44 2.97 0.28 -8.88
N LYS A 45 3.26 1.49 -8.39
CA LYS A 45 3.33 1.83 -6.97
C LYS A 45 2.32 2.94 -6.67
N PRO A 46 1.02 2.61 -6.54
CA PRO A 46 -0.01 3.60 -6.27
C PRO A 46 -0.21 3.79 -4.77
N ASN A 47 -0.96 4.82 -4.38
CA ASN A 47 -1.58 4.91 -3.06
C ASN A 47 -2.75 3.91 -2.93
N MET A 48 -3.07 3.52 -1.69
CA MET A 48 -4.37 2.90 -1.37
C MET A 48 -5.47 3.97 -1.38
N ILE A 49 -6.73 3.54 -1.50
CA ILE A 49 -7.89 4.45 -1.48
C ILE A 49 -8.35 4.64 -0.05
N VAL A 50 -7.91 5.75 0.55
CA VAL A 50 -8.11 6.08 1.97
C VAL A 50 -8.67 7.51 2.09
N PRO A 51 -9.43 7.82 3.16
CA PRO A 51 -9.78 9.20 3.44
C PRO A 51 -8.55 10.02 3.83
N GLY A 52 -8.65 11.34 3.74
CA GLY A 52 -7.61 12.24 4.19
C GLY A 52 -7.38 12.12 5.69
N LYS A 53 -6.15 12.37 6.15
CA LYS A 53 -5.77 12.25 7.57
C LYS A 53 -6.61 13.10 8.53
N LYS A 54 -7.13 14.24 8.05
CA LYS A 54 -7.97 15.15 8.83
C LYS A 54 -9.47 14.92 8.59
N CYS A 55 -9.84 13.90 7.83
CA CYS A 55 -11.24 13.60 7.56
C CYS A 55 -11.91 13.13 8.85
N ALA A 56 -13.06 13.71 9.17
CA ALA A 56 -13.81 13.39 10.37
C ALA A 56 -14.25 11.91 10.42
N LYS A 57 -14.45 11.29 9.25
CA LYS A 57 -14.75 9.87 9.12
C LYS A 57 -13.54 9.13 8.55
N GLN A 58 -12.89 8.32 9.38
CA GLN A 58 -11.96 7.29 8.92
C GLN A 58 -12.76 6.02 8.56
N ASN A 59 -12.37 5.38 7.46
CA ASN A 59 -13.06 4.20 6.92
C ASN A 59 -12.49 2.91 7.51
N SER A 60 -13.27 1.83 7.46
CA SER A 60 -12.79 0.52 7.91
C SER A 60 -11.75 -0.05 6.95
N VAL A 61 -10.93 -0.98 7.43
CA VAL A 61 -9.92 -1.67 6.63
C VAL A 61 -10.54 -2.34 5.40
N GLU A 62 -11.71 -2.95 5.57
CA GLU A 62 -12.44 -3.63 4.51
C GLU A 62 -13.06 -2.64 3.52
N GLU A 63 -13.51 -1.47 3.96
CA GLU A 63 -13.98 -0.40 3.07
C GLU A 63 -12.84 0.12 2.19
N VAL A 64 -11.67 0.38 2.77
CA VAL A 64 -10.44 0.78 2.06
C VAL A 64 -10.02 -0.29 1.06
N ALA A 65 -10.01 -1.56 1.46
CA ALA A 65 -9.63 -2.66 0.59
C ALA A 65 -10.59 -2.79 -0.61
N ARG A 66 -11.90 -2.73 -0.39
CA ARG A 66 -12.91 -2.79 -1.47
C ARG A 66 -12.79 -1.62 -2.44
N ALA A 67 -12.67 -0.39 -1.92
CA ALA A 67 -12.51 0.80 -2.75
C ALA A 67 -11.23 0.73 -3.58
N THR A 68 -10.13 0.27 -2.97
CA THR A 68 -8.85 0.11 -3.66
C THR A 68 -8.92 -0.93 -4.77
N VAL A 69 -9.43 -2.13 -4.49
CA VAL A 69 -9.58 -3.19 -5.51
C VAL A 69 -10.49 -2.73 -6.66
N LYS A 70 -11.58 -2.02 -6.35
CA LYS A 70 -12.47 -1.46 -7.36
C LYS A 70 -11.72 -0.51 -8.30
N VAL A 71 -11.02 0.48 -7.77
CA VAL A 71 -10.26 1.46 -8.60
C VAL A 71 -9.20 0.77 -9.44
N LEU A 72 -8.49 -0.21 -8.89
CA LEU A 72 -7.49 -0.97 -9.64
C LEU A 72 -8.13 -1.75 -10.81
N LYS A 73 -9.25 -2.45 -10.56
CA LYS A 73 -10.02 -3.15 -11.60
C LYS A 73 -10.58 -2.23 -12.68
N ASP A 74 -10.95 -1.00 -12.31
CA ASP A 74 -11.48 -0.02 -13.24
C ASP A 74 -10.39 0.64 -14.12
N CYS A 75 -9.11 0.63 -13.70
CA CYS A 75 -8.08 1.48 -14.30
C CYS A 75 -6.81 0.76 -14.77
N VAL A 76 -6.42 -0.35 -14.15
CA VAL A 76 -5.12 -1.00 -14.40
C VAL A 76 -5.31 -2.13 -15.42
N PRO A 77 -4.54 -2.18 -16.53
CA PRO A 77 -4.56 -3.33 -17.43
C PRO A 77 -3.97 -4.59 -16.77
N SER A 78 -4.52 -5.77 -17.09
CA SER A 78 -4.01 -7.07 -16.58
C SER A 78 -2.60 -7.44 -17.07
N ALA A 79 -2.09 -6.74 -18.10
CA ALA A 79 -0.71 -6.91 -18.59
C ALA A 79 0.34 -6.45 -17.58
N VAL A 80 -0.01 -5.58 -16.63
CA VAL A 80 0.90 -5.22 -15.53
C VAL A 80 1.15 -6.48 -14.67
N PRO A 81 2.40 -6.84 -14.34
CA PRO A 81 2.66 -8.05 -13.56
C PRO A 81 2.42 -7.88 -12.05
N GLY A 82 2.53 -6.65 -11.54
CA GLY A 82 2.44 -6.41 -10.10
C GLY A 82 2.18 -4.97 -9.68
N ILE A 83 1.56 -4.85 -8.52
CA ILE A 83 1.25 -3.61 -7.81
C ILE A 83 1.94 -3.68 -6.45
N ALA A 84 2.83 -2.74 -6.17
CA ALA A 84 3.58 -2.65 -4.93
C ALA A 84 3.19 -1.34 -4.21
N PHE A 85 2.23 -1.40 -3.29
CA PHE A 85 1.69 -0.19 -2.65
C PHE A 85 2.74 0.59 -1.87
N LEU A 86 2.65 1.92 -1.93
CA LEU A 86 3.29 2.80 -0.95
C LEU A 86 2.46 2.83 0.34
N SER A 87 3.12 2.98 1.49
CA SER A 87 2.41 3.09 2.78
C SER A 87 1.78 4.47 2.99
N GLY A 88 2.27 5.49 2.27
CA GLY A 88 1.87 6.88 2.49
C GLY A 88 2.19 7.27 3.93
N GLY A 89 1.24 7.96 4.57
CA GLY A 89 1.31 8.37 5.99
C GLY A 89 0.54 7.48 6.96
N GLN A 90 0.19 6.25 6.56
CA GLN A 90 -0.42 5.27 7.45
C GLN A 90 0.58 4.81 8.52
N SER A 91 0.06 4.33 9.65
CA SER A 91 0.90 3.61 10.61
C SER A 91 1.38 2.27 10.04
N ASP A 92 2.39 1.70 10.70
CA ASP A 92 2.96 0.39 10.40
C ASP A 92 1.85 -0.68 10.31
N GLU A 93 1.03 -0.82 11.36
CA GLU A 93 -0.02 -1.84 11.44
C GLU A 93 -1.17 -1.58 10.44
N GLU A 94 -1.61 -0.34 10.26
CA GLU A 94 -2.69 0.00 9.30
C GLU A 94 -2.29 -0.35 7.86
N ALA A 95 -1.06 -0.01 7.46
CA ALA A 95 -0.56 -0.33 6.11
C ALA A 95 -0.51 -1.85 5.87
N THR A 96 -0.20 -2.63 6.91
CA THR A 96 -0.23 -4.09 6.85
C THR A 96 -1.65 -4.64 6.78
N ALA A 97 -2.56 -4.13 7.62
CA ALA A 97 -3.95 -4.57 7.66
C ALA A 97 -4.68 -4.29 6.34
N HIS A 98 -4.48 -3.13 5.73
CA HIS A 98 -5.05 -2.82 4.42
C HIS A 98 -4.51 -3.73 3.31
N LEU A 99 -3.20 -3.98 3.29
CA LEU A 99 -2.59 -4.89 2.31
C LEU A 99 -3.16 -6.32 2.45
N ASP A 100 -3.31 -6.81 3.69
CA ASP A 100 -3.90 -8.12 3.96
C ASP A 100 -5.34 -8.19 3.46
N ALA A 101 -6.17 -7.21 3.81
CA ALA A 101 -7.56 -7.17 3.40
C ALA A 101 -7.71 -7.09 1.87
N ILE A 102 -6.82 -6.36 1.16
CA ILE A 102 -6.80 -6.34 -0.30
C ILE A 102 -6.50 -7.72 -0.87
N ASN A 103 -5.48 -8.40 -0.37
CA ASN A 103 -5.10 -9.74 -0.85
C ASN A 103 -6.16 -10.81 -0.52
N ARG A 104 -6.85 -10.68 0.62
CA ARG A 104 -7.95 -11.58 1.02
C ARG A 104 -9.19 -11.47 0.15
N ILE A 105 -9.42 -10.35 -0.52
CA ILE A 105 -10.52 -10.23 -1.51
C ILE A 105 -10.31 -11.21 -2.65
N GLY A 106 -9.06 -11.44 -3.07
CA GLY A 106 -8.71 -12.40 -4.12
C GLY A 106 -9.24 -12.04 -5.52
N GLY A 107 -8.98 -12.92 -6.49
CA GLY A 107 -9.42 -12.72 -7.88
C GLY A 107 -8.84 -11.45 -8.51
N LEU A 108 -7.58 -11.15 -8.18
CA LEU A 108 -6.81 -10.03 -8.73
C LEU A 108 -5.93 -10.56 -9.87
N PRO A 109 -5.92 -9.91 -11.05
CA PRO A 109 -5.06 -10.33 -12.16
C PRO A 109 -3.59 -9.94 -11.95
N TRP A 110 -3.31 -9.07 -10.97
CA TRP A 110 -1.96 -8.62 -10.60
C TRP A 110 -1.50 -9.28 -9.31
N ASN A 111 -0.19 -9.46 -9.17
CA ASN A 111 0.40 -9.70 -7.86
C ASN A 111 0.33 -8.41 -7.03
N VAL A 112 -0.18 -8.48 -5.80
CA VAL A 112 -0.32 -7.31 -4.93
C VAL A 112 0.58 -7.43 -3.71
N THR A 113 1.51 -6.49 -3.58
CA THR A 113 2.54 -6.47 -2.55
C THR A 113 2.80 -5.05 -2.05
N PHE A 114 3.88 -4.84 -1.32
CA PHE A 114 4.28 -3.57 -0.72
C PHE A 114 5.62 -3.06 -1.26
N SER A 115 5.74 -1.73 -1.28
CA SER A 115 6.97 -0.97 -1.44
C SER A 115 7.01 0.09 -0.34
N TYR A 116 7.32 -0.36 0.88
CA TYR A 116 7.21 0.46 2.09
C TYR A 116 8.55 1.02 2.53
N GLY A 117 8.57 2.34 2.78
CA GLY A 117 9.63 3.03 3.51
C GLY A 117 9.28 3.09 4.99
N ARG A 118 8.51 4.12 5.38
CA ARG A 118 8.13 4.37 6.78
C ARG A 118 7.50 3.15 7.48
N ALA A 119 6.50 2.51 6.86
CA ALA A 119 5.79 1.37 7.46
C ALA A 119 6.66 0.10 7.70
N LEU A 120 7.89 0.11 7.18
CA LEU A 120 8.89 -0.95 7.38
C LEU A 120 10.05 -0.49 8.28
N GLN A 121 10.30 0.81 8.39
CA GLN A 121 11.50 1.36 9.03
C GLN A 121 11.23 2.18 10.29
N ALA A 122 10.00 2.64 10.55
CA ALA A 122 9.68 3.45 11.72
C ALA A 122 9.97 2.72 13.04
N ALA A 123 9.41 1.51 13.22
CA ALA A 123 9.70 0.71 14.42
C ALA A 123 11.19 0.31 14.56
N PRO A 124 11.91 -0.14 13.50
CA PRO A 124 13.34 -0.41 13.56
C PRO A 124 14.20 0.80 13.93
N GLN A 125 13.91 1.98 13.36
CA GLN A 125 14.64 3.20 13.66
C GLN A 125 14.43 3.62 15.12
N ALA A 126 13.20 3.51 15.63
CA ALA A 126 12.90 3.76 17.04
C ALA A 126 13.64 2.78 17.96
N ALA A 127 13.59 1.47 17.67
CA ALA A 127 14.28 0.44 18.46
C ALA A 127 15.81 0.60 18.44
N TRP A 128 16.38 0.96 17.30
CA TRP A 128 17.81 1.22 17.16
C TRP A 128 18.24 2.49 17.90
N SER A 129 17.49 3.59 17.75
CA SER A 129 17.78 4.89 18.38
C SER A 129 19.21 5.42 18.12
N GLY A 130 19.84 5.02 17.01
CA GLY A 130 21.21 5.45 16.67
C GLY A 130 22.33 4.84 17.54
N LYS A 131 22.01 3.88 18.42
CA LYS A 131 22.98 3.28 19.36
C LYS A 131 23.53 1.97 18.81
N ALA A 132 24.86 1.81 18.81
CA ALA A 132 25.52 0.59 18.34
C ALA A 132 25.02 -0.66 19.09
N ASP A 133 24.82 -0.56 20.41
CA ASP A 133 24.33 -1.66 21.24
C ASP A 133 22.89 -2.11 20.92
N ASN A 134 22.13 -1.27 20.20
CA ASN A 134 20.74 -1.56 19.84
C ASN A 134 20.59 -2.09 18.39
N VAL A 135 21.68 -2.32 17.66
CA VAL A 135 21.61 -2.83 16.27
C VAL A 135 20.75 -4.10 16.19
N ALA A 136 20.97 -5.06 17.11
CA ALA A 136 20.18 -6.29 17.15
C ALA A 136 18.68 -6.04 17.41
N LYS A 137 18.34 -5.04 18.23
CA LYS A 137 16.93 -4.67 18.48
C LYS A 137 16.28 -4.06 17.24
N GLY A 138 17.01 -3.19 16.53
CA GLY A 138 16.55 -2.62 15.25
C GLY A 138 16.33 -3.71 14.19
N GLN A 139 17.26 -4.66 14.08
CA GLN A 139 17.14 -5.81 13.16
C GLN A 139 15.94 -6.69 13.50
N ALA A 140 15.72 -7.01 14.79
CA ALA A 140 14.58 -7.80 15.23
C ALA A 140 13.24 -7.11 14.89
N ALA A 141 13.13 -5.81 15.15
CA ALA A 141 11.96 -5.03 14.77
C ALA A 141 11.75 -5.00 13.24
N PHE A 142 12.83 -4.92 12.45
CA PHE A 142 12.73 -4.90 10.99
C PHE A 142 12.27 -6.26 10.46
N ALA A 143 12.84 -7.35 10.98
CA ALA A 143 12.45 -8.71 10.62
C ALA A 143 10.97 -8.98 10.93
N HIS A 144 10.50 -8.54 12.10
CA HIS A 144 9.08 -8.63 12.46
C HIS A 144 8.20 -7.86 11.45
N ARG A 145 8.51 -6.59 11.16
CA ARG A 145 7.73 -5.79 10.18
C ARG A 145 7.79 -6.36 8.76
N ALA A 146 8.92 -6.91 8.34
CA ALA A 146 9.04 -7.60 7.05
C ALA A 146 8.16 -8.86 7.00
N LEU A 147 8.15 -9.66 8.07
CA LEU A 147 7.30 -10.84 8.19
C LEU A 147 5.81 -10.47 8.16
N MET A 148 5.39 -9.43 8.89
CA MET A 148 4.00 -8.99 8.91
C MET A 148 3.50 -8.56 7.54
N ASN A 149 4.29 -7.78 6.81
CA ASN A 149 3.94 -7.37 5.45
C ASN A 149 4.02 -8.55 4.45
N SER A 150 4.91 -9.51 4.67
CA SER A 150 4.93 -10.76 3.88
C SER A 150 3.67 -11.60 4.11
N GLN A 151 3.17 -11.71 5.34
CA GLN A 151 1.92 -12.41 5.63
C GLN A 151 0.72 -11.68 5.02
N ALA A 152 0.71 -10.33 5.08
CA ALA A 152 -0.33 -9.52 4.46
C ALA A 152 -0.35 -9.63 2.93
N ALA A 153 0.82 -9.70 2.28
CA ALA A 153 0.90 -9.96 0.85
C ALA A 153 0.34 -11.34 0.44
N LEU A 154 0.24 -12.28 1.38
CA LEU A 154 -0.38 -13.59 1.19
C LEU A 154 -1.83 -13.66 1.65
N GLY A 155 -2.39 -12.57 2.22
CA GLY A 155 -3.72 -12.57 2.83
C GLY A 155 -3.83 -13.43 4.10
N LYS A 156 -2.73 -13.59 4.83
CA LYS A 156 -2.58 -14.47 6.01
C LYS A 156 -2.22 -13.71 7.29
N TRP A 157 -2.19 -12.39 7.24
CA TRP A 157 -1.89 -11.59 8.43
C TRP A 157 -3.09 -11.60 9.40
N SER A 158 -2.78 -11.47 10.69
CA SER A 158 -3.77 -11.32 11.74
C SER A 158 -3.18 -10.52 12.90
N LYS A 159 -4.04 -9.92 13.72
CA LYS A 159 -3.62 -9.24 14.96
C LYS A 159 -2.86 -10.15 15.93
N ALA A 160 -3.12 -11.46 15.88
CA ALA A 160 -2.38 -12.42 16.70
C ALA A 160 -0.92 -12.54 16.25
N ASN A 161 -0.66 -12.49 14.93
CA ASN A 161 0.70 -12.51 14.38
C ASN A 161 1.44 -11.20 14.66
N GLU A 162 0.74 -10.06 14.61
CA GLU A 162 1.32 -8.73 14.89
C GLU A 162 1.78 -8.61 16.36
N ALA A 163 1.06 -9.26 17.28
CA ALA A 163 1.39 -9.22 18.71
C ALA A 163 2.50 -10.21 19.13
N ALA A 164 2.97 -11.07 18.21
CA ALA A 164 3.94 -12.14 18.48
C ALA A 164 5.39 -11.71 18.19
#